data_AF-A0A7W1NDH0-F1
#
_entry.id   AF-A0A7W1NDH0-F1
#
_cell.length_a   1.000
_cell.length_b   1.000
_cell.length_c   1.000
_cell.angle_alpha   90.00
_cell.angle_beta   90.00
_cell.angle_gamma   90.00
#
_symmetry.space_group_name_H-M   'P 1'
#
loop_
_entity.id
_entity.type
_entity.pdbx_description
1 polymer ?
#
loop_
_entity_poly.entity_id
_entity_poly.type
_entity_poly.pdbx_seq_one_letter_code
_entity_poly.pdbx_strand_id
1 'polypeptide(L)'
;MSALILRPELPGEVVLLSMAAINRLDKCIDEAAAMVADEKPMDGVAYTTCNVAYQSVGKLIRELETDRKRIKAPFLEVTRQIDAASKEYQGTLADIESRLGAKIKTYQREENARRQAAIDAARKEAEEAERTAYEQAERARAKAVAELPPDERPSIAEPLRLAPVKVAYVAPLLKSAVREQVEYDLEIEDRDRIPTKIGEIWVQEPIESAIKQLLKIGIPVAGCRLISRELTAPRGR
;
A
#
# COMPACT_ATOMS: atom_id res chain seq x y z
N MET A 1 13.27 15.69 -11.29
CA MET A 1 12.38 14.53 -11.46
C MET A 1 12.32 14.21 -12.94
N SER A 2 13.01 13.16 -13.36
CA SER A 2 12.97 12.71 -14.75
C SER A 2 11.69 11.90 -14.94
N ALA A 3 10.68 12.48 -15.60
CA ALA A 3 9.53 11.71 -16.03
C ALA A 3 10.03 10.72 -17.08
N LEU A 4 9.90 9.42 -16.79
CA LEU A 4 10.14 8.37 -17.77
C LEU A 4 8.95 8.39 -18.74
N ILE A 5 8.99 9.30 -19.71
CA ILE A 5 8.00 9.36 -20.79
C ILE A 5 8.36 8.22 -21.73
N LEU A 6 7.80 7.03 -21.46
CA LEU A 6 7.69 6.00 -22.49
C LEU A 6 6.77 6.59 -23.55
N ARG A 7 7.34 7.13 -24.63
CA ARG A 7 6.64 7.23 -25.90
C ARG A 7 6.86 5.88 -26.59
N PRO A 8 5.99 4.87 -26.41
CA PRO A 8 5.98 3.81 -27.39
C PRO A 8 5.42 4.47 -28.65
N GLU A 9 6.31 4.95 -29.53
CA GLU A 9 6.00 4.90 -30.94
C GLU A 9 5.74 3.42 -31.21
N LEU A 10 4.48 2.99 -31.10
CA LEU A 10 4.07 1.64 -31.46
C LEU A 10 4.59 1.46 -32.89
N PRO A 11 5.58 0.58 -33.13
CA PRO A 11 6.15 0.44 -34.44
C PRO A 11 5.10 -0.26 -35.31
N GLY A 12 4.33 0.54 -36.05
CA GLY A 12 3.38 0.08 -37.05
C GLY A 12 1.93 0.44 -36.74
N GLU A 13 1.19 0.77 -37.81
CA GLU A 13 -0.27 0.64 -37.79
C GLU A 13 -0.62 -0.76 -37.30
N VAL A 14 -1.38 -0.85 -36.21
CA VAL A 14 -2.07 -2.09 -35.85
C VAL A 14 -3.16 -2.27 -36.90
N VAL A 15 -2.79 -2.88 -38.03
CA VAL A 15 -3.76 -3.31 -39.04
C VAL A 15 -4.55 -4.46 -38.42
N LEU A 16 -5.61 -4.10 -37.70
CA LEU A 16 -6.75 -4.97 -37.44
C LEU A 16 -7.13 -5.56 -38.79
N LEU A 17 -7.17 -6.90 -38.88
CA LEU A 17 -7.41 -7.72 -40.06
C LEU A 17 -7.94 -6.91 -41.26
N SER A 18 -7.19 -6.88 -42.37
CA SER A 18 -7.61 -6.12 -43.56
C SER A 18 -9.07 -6.42 -43.91
N MET A 19 -9.85 -5.43 -44.34
CA MET A 19 -11.24 -5.65 -44.76
C MET A 19 -11.36 -6.77 -45.80
N ALA A 20 -10.34 -6.94 -46.65
CA ALA A 20 -10.25 -8.05 -47.60
C ALA A 20 -10.10 -9.44 -46.95
N ALA A 21 -9.51 -9.54 -45.76
CA ALA A 21 -9.43 -10.77 -44.98
C ALA A 21 -10.75 -11.06 -44.25
N ILE A 22 -11.40 -10.03 -43.69
CA ILE A 22 -12.73 -10.14 -43.07
C ILE A 22 -13.76 -10.63 -44.10
N ASN A 23 -13.82 -9.98 -45.27
CA ASN A 23 -14.73 -10.40 -46.35
C ASN A 23 -14.47 -11.83 -46.85
N ARG A 24 -13.20 -12.30 -46.81
CA ARG A 24 -12.87 -13.69 -47.16
C ARG A 24 -13.37 -14.68 -46.11
N LEU A 25 -13.28 -14.32 -44.83
CA LEU A 25 -13.80 -15.15 -43.73
C LEU A 25 -15.32 -15.23 -43.79
N ASP A 26 -16.01 -14.09 -43.94
CA ASP A 26 -17.46 -14.04 -44.05
C ASP A 26 -17.96 -14.91 -45.21
N LYS A 27 -17.32 -14.79 -46.38
CA LYS A 27 -17.64 -15.64 -47.53
C LYS A 27 -17.44 -17.13 -47.24
N CYS A 28 -16.33 -17.51 -46.59
CA CYS A 28 -16.10 -18.91 -46.23
C CYS A 28 -17.09 -19.42 -45.16
N ILE A 29 -17.53 -18.56 -44.25
CA ILE A 29 -18.56 -18.88 -43.25
C ILE A 29 -19.89 -19.11 -43.94
N ASP A 30 -20.29 -18.21 -44.84
CA ASP A 30 -21.54 -18.32 -45.60
C ASP A 30 -21.56 -19.59 -46.47
N GLU A 31 -20.47 -19.89 -47.17
CA GLU A 31 -20.32 -21.09 -47.99
C GLU A 31 -20.40 -22.36 -47.13
N ALA A 32 -19.71 -22.40 -45.97
CA ALA A 32 -19.77 -23.53 -45.05
C ALA A 32 -21.15 -23.69 -44.41
N ALA A 33 -21.81 -22.60 -44.04
CA ALA A 33 -23.16 -22.62 -43.47
C ALA A 33 -24.20 -23.14 -44.47
N ALA A 34 -24.09 -22.72 -45.74
CA ALA A 34 -24.93 -23.21 -46.81
C ALA A 34 -24.76 -24.72 -47.04
N MET A 35 -23.53 -25.24 -46.96
CA MET A 35 -23.26 -26.68 -47.07
C MET A 35 -23.78 -27.49 -45.87
N VAL A 36 -23.78 -26.91 -44.66
CA VAL A 36 -24.30 -27.56 -43.45
C VAL A 36 -25.83 -27.59 -43.44
N ALA A 37 -26.48 -26.58 -44.04
CA ALA A 37 -27.94 -26.49 -44.10
C ALA A 37 -28.59 -27.42 -45.14
N ASP A 38 -27.82 -28.00 -46.07
CA ASP A 38 -28.35 -28.94 -47.06
C ASP A 38 -28.56 -30.32 -46.42
N GLU A 39 -29.82 -30.69 -46.19
CA GLU A 39 -30.21 -31.99 -45.58
C GLU A 39 -30.10 -33.19 -46.56
N LYS A 40 -29.70 -32.95 -47.81
CA LYS A 40 -29.57 -34.02 -48.80
C LYS A 40 -28.44 -34.99 -48.46
N PRO A 41 -28.61 -36.29 -48.78
CA PRO A 41 -27.53 -37.25 -48.67
C PRO A 41 -26.36 -36.83 -49.57
N MET A 42 -25.17 -36.78 -48.98
CA MET A 42 -23.96 -36.29 -49.61
C MET A 42 -23.50 -37.23 -50.74
N ASP A 43 -23.49 -36.74 -51.97
CA ASP A 43 -22.92 -37.46 -53.12
C ASP A 43 -21.40 -37.23 -53.25
N GLY A 44 -20.78 -37.89 -54.23
CA GLY A 44 -19.33 -37.79 -54.44
C GLY A 44 -18.82 -36.37 -54.76
N VAL A 45 -19.63 -35.55 -55.45
CA VAL A 45 -19.27 -34.18 -55.83
C VAL A 45 -19.43 -33.25 -54.62
N ALA A 46 -20.55 -33.39 -53.89
CA ALA A 46 -20.81 -32.69 -52.64
C ALA A 46 -19.71 -32.98 -51.61
N TYR A 47 -19.29 -34.24 -51.47
CA TYR A 47 -18.19 -34.63 -50.58
C TYR A 47 -16.88 -33.89 -50.92
N THR A 48 -16.48 -33.88 -52.20
CA THR A 48 -15.24 -33.19 -52.61
C THR A 48 -15.30 -31.68 -52.36
N THR A 49 -16.46 -31.06 -52.60
CA THR A 49 -16.69 -29.63 -52.39
C THR A 49 -16.60 -29.27 -50.91
N CYS A 50 -17.29 -30.05 -50.05
CA CYS A 50 -17.24 -29.89 -48.60
C CYS A 50 -15.83 -30.09 -48.05
N ASN A 51 -15.07 -31.07 -48.56
CA ASN A 51 -13.70 -31.31 -48.12
C ASN A 51 -12.75 -30.15 -48.48
N VAL A 52 -12.89 -29.56 -49.67
CA VAL A 52 -12.11 -28.38 -50.08
C VAL A 52 -12.46 -27.16 -49.22
N ALA A 53 -13.74 -26.94 -48.94
CA ALA A 53 -14.19 -25.88 -48.03
C ALA A 53 -13.64 -26.10 -46.62
N TYR A 54 -13.73 -27.32 -46.09
CA TYR A 54 -13.19 -27.70 -44.78
C TYR A 54 -11.69 -27.42 -44.65
N GLN A 55 -10.89 -27.81 -45.64
CA GLN A 55 -9.45 -27.54 -45.66
C GLN A 55 -9.15 -26.04 -45.72
N SER A 56 -9.92 -25.29 -46.50
CA SER A 56 -9.77 -23.84 -46.65
C SER A 56 -10.10 -23.11 -45.35
N VAL A 57 -11.19 -23.47 -44.68
CA VAL A 57 -11.55 -22.97 -43.35
C VAL A 57 -10.45 -23.31 -42.33
N GLY A 58 -9.97 -24.56 -42.33
CA GLY A 58 -8.87 -24.98 -41.44
C GLY A 58 -7.58 -24.17 -41.65
N LYS A 59 -7.27 -23.78 -42.89
CA LYS A 59 -6.14 -22.90 -43.21
C LYS A 59 -6.37 -21.48 -42.68
N LEU A 60 -7.53 -20.89 -42.93
CA LEU A 60 -7.89 -19.54 -42.46
C LEU A 60 -7.85 -19.44 -40.93
N ILE A 61 -8.31 -20.46 -40.20
CA ILE A 61 -8.22 -20.50 -38.73
C ILE A 61 -6.77 -20.42 -38.25
N ARG A 62 -5.85 -21.14 -38.90
CA ARG A 62 -4.42 -21.12 -38.55
C ARG A 62 -3.75 -19.79 -38.89
N GLU A 63 -4.14 -19.17 -40.00
CA GLU A 63 -3.66 -17.84 -40.39
C GLU A 63 -4.13 -16.78 -39.38
N LEU A 64 -5.41 -16.80 -38.98
CA LEU A 64 -5.96 -15.92 -37.95
C LEU A 64 -5.23 -16.04 -36.61
N GLU A 65 -4.95 -17.27 -36.17
CA GLU A 65 -4.23 -17.46 -34.91
C GLU A 65 -2.76 -17.01 -35.01
N THR A 66 -2.13 -17.18 -36.17
CA THR A 66 -0.78 -16.64 -36.44
C THR A 66 -0.78 -15.12 -36.39
N ASP A 67 -1.73 -14.48 -37.06
CA ASP A 67 -1.87 -13.02 -37.08
C ASP A 67 -2.17 -12.47 -35.68
N ARG A 68 -3.06 -13.13 -34.94
CA ARG A 68 -3.33 -12.79 -33.53
C ARG A 68 -2.07 -12.85 -32.68
N LYS A 69 -1.26 -13.91 -32.81
CA LYS A 69 0.02 -14.04 -32.08
C LYS A 69 1.00 -12.95 -32.49
N ARG A 70 1.12 -12.64 -33.79
CA ARG A 70 1.97 -11.58 -34.31
C ARG A 70 1.56 -10.21 -33.77
N ILE A 71 0.26 -9.90 -33.75
CA ILE A 71 -0.28 -8.65 -33.21
C ILE A 71 -0.04 -8.57 -31.69
N LYS A 72 -0.24 -9.66 -30.95
CA LYS A 72 -0.09 -9.69 -29.49
C LYS A 72 1.37 -9.62 -29.01
N ALA A 73 2.31 -10.17 -29.77
CA ALA A 73 3.72 -10.27 -29.41
C ALA A 73 4.37 -8.92 -28.99
N PRO A 74 4.26 -7.82 -29.77
CA PRO A 74 4.88 -6.55 -29.39
C PRO A 74 4.30 -5.98 -28.08
N PHE A 75 2.99 -6.11 -27.85
CA PHE A 75 2.37 -5.65 -26.59
C PHE A 75 2.89 -6.44 -25.39
N LEU A 76 2.99 -7.77 -25.52
CA LEU A 76 3.55 -8.60 -24.44
C LEU A 76 5.00 -8.23 -24.13
N GLU A 77 5.79 -7.88 -25.14
CA GLU A 77 7.17 -7.45 -24.95
C GLU A 77 7.25 -6.10 -24.24
N VAL A 78 6.44 -5.11 -24.66
CA VAL A 78 6.33 -3.82 -23.97
C VAL A 78 5.88 -4.01 -22.52
N THR A 79 4.88 -4.87 -22.26
CA THR A 79 4.43 -5.17 -20.90
C THR A 79 5.57 -5.77 -20.06
N ARG A 80 6.34 -6.72 -20.60
CA ARG A 80 7.51 -7.27 -19.90
C ARG A 80 8.56 -6.22 -19.59
N GLN A 81 8.81 -5.29 -20.50
CA GLN A 81 9.77 -4.20 -20.29
C GLN A 81 9.29 -3.26 -19.17
N ILE A 82 8.00 -2.92 -19.14
CA ILE A 82 7.40 -2.13 -18.07
C ILE A 82 7.52 -2.86 -16.73
N ASP A 83 7.20 -4.15 -16.69
CA ASP A 83 7.29 -4.96 -15.47
C ASP A 83 8.73 -5.07 -14.97
N ALA A 84 9.70 -5.25 -15.87
CA ALA A 84 11.12 -5.29 -15.53
C ALA A 84 11.61 -3.96 -14.94
N ALA A 85 11.27 -2.83 -15.58
CA ALA A 85 11.62 -1.50 -15.09
C ALA A 85 10.96 -1.22 -13.72
N SER A 86 9.67 -1.54 -13.57
CA SER A 86 8.94 -1.40 -12.31
C SER A 86 9.61 -2.19 -11.19
N LYS A 87 10.01 -3.43 -11.45
CA LYS A 87 10.68 -4.31 -10.49
C LYS A 87 12.03 -3.77 -10.03
N GLU A 88 12.80 -3.14 -10.92
CA GLU A 88 14.07 -2.49 -10.58
C GLU A 88 13.87 -1.35 -9.57
N TYR A 89 12.89 -0.48 -9.82
CA TYR A 89 12.57 0.61 -8.90
C TYR A 89 11.99 0.10 -7.57
N GLN A 90 11.13 -0.93 -7.60
CA GLN A 90 10.60 -1.55 -6.39
C GLN A 90 11.72 -2.11 -5.51
N GLY A 91 12.71 -2.78 -6.09
CA GLY A 91 13.88 -3.28 -5.35
C GLY A 91 14.67 -2.14 -4.70
N THR A 92 14.96 -1.09 -5.46
CA THR A 92 15.69 0.09 -4.95
C THR A 92 14.93 0.78 -3.81
N LEU A 93 13.61 0.94 -3.94
CA LEU A 93 12.77 1.55 -2.91
C LEU A 93 12.71 0.69 -1.64
N ALA A 94 12.58 -0.63 -1.78
CA ALA A 94 12.59 -1.56 -0.65
C ALA A 94 13.93 -1.54 0.11
N ASP A 95 15.05 -1.43 -0.60
CA ASP A 95 16.38 -1.29 0.01
C ASP A 95 16.51 0.03 0.79
N ILE A 96 16.02 1.14 0.22
CA ILE A 96 16.01 2.43 0.89
C ILE A 96 15.12 2.38 2.13
N GLU A 97 13.92 1.82 2.03
CA GLU A 97 12.99 1.64 3.15
C GLU A 97 13.65 0.84 4.29
N SER A 98 14.31 -0.28 3.96
CA SER A 98 15.02 -1.11 4.92
C SER A 98 16.13 -0.34 5.65
N ARG A 99 16.94 0.43 4.91
CA ARG A 99 18.01 1.26 5.47
C ARG A 99 17.48 2.38 6.36
N LEU A 100 16.39 3.04 5.97
CA LEU A 100 15.74 4.06 6.78
C LEU A 100 15.14 3.46 8.05
N GLY A 101 14.46 2.31 7.94
CA GLY A 101 13.91 1.57 9.08
C GLY A 101 14.99 1.16 10.08
N ALA A 102 16.17 0.74 9.62
CA ALA A 102 17.31 0.45 10.47
C ALA A 102 17.80 1.70 11.23
N LYS A 103 17.96 2.84 10.54
CA LYS A 103 18.36 4.11 11.17
C LYS A 103 17.36 4.58 12.23
N ILE A 104 16.06 4.50 11.94
CA ILE A 104 15.00 4.87 12.88
C ILE A 104 15.07 3.99 14.13
N LYS A 105 15.24 2.67 13.96
CA LYS A 105 15.36 1.75 15.10
C LYS A 105 16.59 2.04 15.95
N THR A 106 17.73 2.36 15.35
CA THR A 106 18.94 2.75 16.08
C THR A 106 18.70 4.02 16.90
N TYR A 107 18.16 5.07 16.27
CA TYR A 107 17.82 6.31 16.96
C TYR A 107 16.85 6.09 18.13
N GLN A 108 15.79 5.29 17.93
CA GLN A 108 14.84 4.96 19.01
C GLN A 108 15.51 4.21 20.17
N ARG A 109 16.47 3.31 19.90
CA ARG A 109 17.22 2.61 20.94
C ARG A 109 18.09 3.56 21.73
N GLU A 110 18.82 4.44 21.06
CA GLU A 110 19.68 5.45 21.70
C GLU A 110 18.88 6.44 22.55
N GLU A 111 17.75 6.93 22.01
CA GLU A 111 16.88 7.85 22.72
C GLU A 111 16.22 7.20 23.94
N ASN A 112 15.75 5.95 23.80
CA ASN A 112 15.21 5.20 24.93
C ASN A 112 16.28 4.93 26.00
N ALA A 113 17.52 4.62 25.60
CA ALA A 113 18.63 4.45 26.53
C ALA A 113 18.97 5.74 27.28
N ARG A 114 18.96 6.90 26.60
CA ARG A 114 19.17 8.21 27.23
C ARG A 114 18.08 8.54 28.23
N ARG A 115 16.81 8.30 27.88
CA ARG A 115 15.67 8.51 28.79
C ARG A 115 15.77 7.60 30.01
N GLN A 116 16.12 6.33 29.82
CA GLN A 116 16.29 5.40 30.93
C GLN A 116 17.44 5.83 31.84
N ALA A 117 18.58 6.23 31.27
CA ALA A 117 19.72 6.72 32.05
C ALA A 117 19.37 7.99 32.85
N ALA A 118 18.58 8.91 32.29
CA ALA A 118 18.10 10.11 32.99
C ALA A 118 17.15 9.75 34.15
N ILE A 119 16.26 8.78 33.95
CA ILE A 119 15.37 8.28 35.01
C ILE A 119 16.20 7.62 36.13
N ASP A 120 17.17 6.78 35.77
CA ASP A 120 18.01 6.09 36.75
C ASP A 120 18.90 7.07 37.52
N ALA A 121 19.43 8.11 36.87
CA ALA A 121 20.19 9.18 37.53
C ALA A 121 19.32 9.98 38.50
N ALA A 122 18.13 10.42 38.07
CA ALA A 122 17.19 11.13 38.94
C ALA A 122 16.75 10.28 40.14
N ARG A 123 16.61 8.96 39.95
CA ARG A 123 16.30 8.03 41.05
C ARG A 123 17.44 7.95 42.07
N LYS A 124 18.70 7.89 41.61
CA LYS A 124 19.87 7.88 42.50
C LYS A 124 20.01 9.19 43.28
N GLU A 125 19.84 10.34 42.60
CA GLU A 125 19.88 11.65 43.25
C GLU A 125 18.78 11.78 44.32
N ALA A 126 17.57 11.29 44.04
CA ALA A 126 16.49 11.26 45.03
C ALA A 126 16.81 10.37 46.25
N GLU A 127 17.42 9.20 46.03
CA GLU A 127 17.83 8.28 47.11
C GLU A 127 18.96 8.87 47.97
N GLU A 128 19.95 9.53 47.36
CA GLU A 128 21.03 10.23 48.08
C GLU A 128 20.50 11.44 48.87
N ALA A 129 19.57 12.21 48.29
CA ALA A 129 18.89 13.30 48.98
C ALA A 129 18.08 12.81 50.18
N GLU A 130 17.37 11.67 50.04
CA GLU A 130 16.62 11.07 51.14
C GLU A 130 17.55 10.58 52.26
N ARG A 131 18.66 9.93 51.90
CA ARG A 131 19.66 9.47 52.87
C ARG A 131 20.28 10.63 53.64
N THR A 132 20.68 11.70 52.95
CA THR A 132 21.27 12.89 53.61
C THR A 132 20.25 13.62 54.49
N ALA A 133 18.98 13.71 54.06
CA ALA A 133 17.91 14.27 54.88
C ALA A 133 17.65 13.43 56.14
N TYR A 134 17.66 12.10 56.02
CA TYR A 134 17.53 11.18 57.15
C TYR A 134 18.70 11.34 58.15
N GLU A 135 19.94 11.36 57.66
CA GLU A 135 21.13 11.55 58.51
C GLU A 135 21.13 12.92 59.22
N GLN A 136 20.67 13.98 58.55
CA GLN A 136 20.52 15.30 59.17
C GLN A 136 19.42 15.33 60.23
N ALA A 137 18.27 14.69 59.96
CA ALA A 137 17.18 14.58 60.92
C ALA A 137 17.57 13.77 62.17
N GLU A 138 18.28 12.66 61.99
CA GLU A 138 18.86 11.86 63.09
C GLU A 138 19.84 12.69 63.93
N ARG A 139 20.77 13.43 63.29
CA ARG A 139 21.70 14.31 64.01
C ARG A 139 20.97 15.43 64.78
N ALA A 140 19.93 16.02 64.19
CA ALA A 140 19.12 17.04 64.84
C ALA A 140 18.37 16.47 66.06
N ARG A 141 17.81 15.25 65.93
CA ARG A 141 17.18 14.54 67.06
C ARG A 141 18.19 14.23 68.16
N ALA A 142 19.37 13.71 67.82
CA ALA A 142 20.41 13.40 68.80
C ALA A 142 20.87 14.66 69.56
N LYS A 143 21.02 15.80 68.88
CA LYS A 143 21.33 17.09 69.53
C LYS A 143 20.20 17.56 70.45
N ALA A 144 18.95 17.52 69.98
CA ALA A 144 17.80 17.92 70.77
C ALA A 144 17.63 17.05 72.03
N VAL A 145 17.90 15.74 71.94
CA VAL A 145 17.87 14.82 73.09
C VAL A 145 19.04 15.08 74.05
N ALA A 146 20.20 15.51 73.57
CA ALA A 146 21.36 15.83 74.41
C ALA A 146 21.20 17.15 75.20
N GLU A 147 20.45 18.12 74.66
CA GLU A 147 20.16 19.40 75.31
C GLU A 147 19.03 19.33 76.36
N LEU A 148 18.28 18.22 76.44
CA LEU A 148 17.24 18.01 77.45
C LEU A 148 17.85 17.66 78.82
N PRO A 149 17.42 18.32 79.92
CA PRO A 149 17.84 18.00 81.27
C PRO A 149 17.44 16.57 81.69
N PRO A 150 18.16 15.91 82.62
CA PRO A 150 18.05 14.47 82.87
C PRO A 150 16.66 13.95 83.26
N ASP A 151 15.80 14.79 83.84
CA ASP A 151 14.46 14.41 84.35
C ASP A 151 13.34 14.37 83.29
N GLU A 152 13.58 14.84 82.06
CA GLU A 152 12.57 14.92 81.00
C GLU A 152 12.92 14.12 79.73
N ARG A 153 13.80 13.11 79.81
CA ARG A 153 14.12 12.28 78.65
C ARG A 153 12.93 11.37 78.29
N PRO A 154 12.27 11.56 77.13
CA PRO A 154 11.12 10.74 76.76
C PRO A 154 11.57 9.33 76.38
N SER A 155 10.84 8.33 76.89
CA SER A 155 10.94 6.93 76.49
C SER A 155 10.72 6.80 74.98
N ILE A 156 11.60 6.04 74.32
CA ILE A 156 11.79 5.96 72.86
C ILE A 156 10.47 5.63 72.15
N ALA A 157 9.87 6.63 71.49
CA ALA A 157 8.71 6.46 70.62
C ALA A 157 9.16 6.08 69.20
N GLU A 158 8.43 5.14 68.58
CA GLU A 158 8.71 4.47 67.30
C GLU A 158 9.13 5.40 66.15
N PRO A 159 9.99 4.92 65.23
CA PRO A 159 10.45 5.71 64.09
C PRO A 159 9.30 6.03 63.13
N LEU A 160 9.12 7.32 62.83
CA LEU A 160 8.22 7.79 61.77
C LEU A 160 8.62 7.14 60.43
N ARG A 161 7.71 6.35 59.86
CA ARG A 161 7.83 5.85 58.48
C ARG A 161 7.62 7.02 57.52
N LEU A 162 8.66 7.40 56.78
CA LEU A 162 8.54 8.35 55.67
C LEU A 162 7.64 7.76 54.57
N ALA A 163 6.77 8.59 54.01
CA ALA A 163 5.84 8.18 52.96
C ALA A 163 6.59 7.83 51.66
N PRO A 164 6.18 6.79 50.92
CA PRO A 164 6.89 6.34 49.73
C PRO A 164 6.86 7.40 48.63
N VAL A 165 8.04 7.76 48.13
CA VAL A 165 8.21 8.65 46.97
C VAL A 165 7.67 7.96 45.72
N LYS A 166 6.65 8.56 45.09
CA LYS A 166 6.11 8.09 43.80
C LYS A 166 7.08 8.46 42.68
N VAL A 167 7.85 7.51 42.19
CA VAL A 167 8.66 7.70 40.97
C VAL A 167 7.72 7.70 39.77
N ALA A 168 7.71 8.78 38.99
CA ALA A 168 6.90 8.89 37.78
C ALA A 168 7.35 7.86 36.74
N TYR A 169 6.53 6.84 36.51
CA TYR A 169 6.75 5.87 35.44
C TYR A 169 6.45 6.51 34.09
N VAL A 170 7.49 6.77 33.28
CA VAL A 170 7.33 7.18 31.88
C VAL A 170 7.20 5.91 31.05
N ALA A 171 5.98 5.61 30.63
CA ALA A 171 5.71 4.46 29.78
C ALA A 171 6.53 4.53 28.47
N PRO A 172 7.05 3.40 27.96
CA PRO A 172 7.67 3.36 26.65
C PRO A 172 6.67 3.85 25.59
N LEU A 173 7.16 4.57 24.58
CA LEU A 173 6.35 5.04 23.45
C LEU A 173 5.61 3.85 22.81
N LEU A 174 4.33 3.70 23.15
CA LEU A 174 3.44 2.76 22.50
C LEU A 174 3.40 3.13 21.02
N LYS A 175 3.71 2.17 20.15
CA LYS A 175 3.28 2.23 18.75
C LYS A 175 1.77 2.43 18.80
N SER A 176 1.31 3.61 18.41
CA SER A 176 -0.07 4.07 18.48
C SER A 176 -1.06 2.92 18.31
N ALA A 177 -1.79 2.60 19.41
CA ALA A 177 -2.76 1.52 19.44
C ALA A 177 -4.05 1.85 18.65
N VAL A 178 -4.13 3.07 18.11
CA VAL A 178 -5.18 3.55 17.24
C VAL A 178 -4.62 3.53 15.81
N ARG A 179 -5.12 2.61 14.98
CA ARG A 179 -5.00 2.77 13.54
C ARG A 179 -6.11 3.74 13.14
N GLU A 180 -5.75 4.99 12.88
CA GLU A 180 -6.62 5.90 12.16
C GLU A 180 -6.86 5.30 10.78
N GLN A 181 -8.04 4.71 10.59
CA GLN A 181 -8.45 4.22 9.30
C GLN A 181 -9.25 5.33 8.64
N VAL A 182 -8.63 6.00 7.67
CA VAL A 182 -9.28 7.02 6.84
C VAL A 182 -9.91 6.29 5.66
N GLU A 183 -11.24 6.24 5.64
CA GLU A 183 -11.99 5.74 4.49
C GLU A 183 -12.30 6.92 3.56
N TYR A 184 -12.18 6.69 2.25
CA TYR A 184 -12.36 7.71 1.23
C TYR A 184 -13.57 7.36 0.37
N ASP A 185 -14.63 8.16 0.52
CA ASP A 185 -15.81 8.09 -0.32
C ASP A 185 -15.61 9.00 -1.54
N LEU A 186 -15.95 8.49 -2.73
CA LEU A 186 -15.93 9.27 -3.97
C LEU A 186 -17.32 9.86 -4.16
N GLU A 187 -17.40 11.17 -4.28
CA GLU A 187 -18.63 11.84 -4.67
C GLU A 187 -18.44 12.43 -6.07
N ILE A 188 -19.33 12.03 -6.98
CA ILE A 188 -19.38 12.52 -8.35
C ILE A 188 -20.47 13.60 -8.37
N GLU A 189 -20.06 14.87 -8.45
CA GLU A 189 -20.96 16.02 -8.50
C GLU A 189 -21.56 16.20 -9.91
N ASP A 190 -20.78 15.91 -10.95
CA ASP A 190 -21.19 16.09 -12.34
C ASP A 190 -20.49 15.07 -13.25
N ARG A 191 -21.25 14.09 -13.76
CA ARG A 191 -20.74 12.97 -14.56
C ARG A 191 -20.25 13.41 -15.93
N ASP A 192 -20.84 14.47 -16.50
CA ASP A 192 -20.51 14.95 -17.85
C ASP A 192 -19.19 15.72 -17.87
N ARG A 193 -18.72 16.16 -16.70
CA ARG A 193 -17.42 16.79 -16.54
C ARG A 193 -16.28 15.81 -16.33
N ILE A 194 -16.58 14.53 -16.10
CA ILE A 194 -15.52 13.53 -15.96
C ILE A 194 -14.88 13.35 -17.33
N PRO A 195 -13.57 13.62 -17.46
CA PRO A 195 -12.90 13.46 -18.73
C PRO A 195 -12.98 11.99 -19.17
N THR A 196 -13.74 11.72 -20.24
CA THR A 196 -13.76 10.44 -20.96
C THR A 196 -12.44 10.18 -21.68
N LYS A 197 -11.51 11.14 -21.64
CA LYS A 197 -10.18 11.04 -22.19
C LYS A 197 -9.15 11.36 -21.10
N ILE A 198 -8.39 10.35 -20.67
CA ILE A 198 -7.26 10.53 -19.74
C ILE A 198 -5.98 10.34 -20.55
N GLY A 199 -5.25 11.43 -20.80
CA GLY A 199 -4.14 11.42 -21.74
C GLY A 199 -4.63 11.18 -23.18
N GLU A 200 -4.24 10.05 -23.79
CA GLU A 200 -4.66 9.65 -25.15
C GLU A 200 -5.70 8.53 -25.17
N ILE A 201 -6.05 7.96 -24.02
CA ILE A 201 -6.95 6.81 -23.92
C ILE A 201 -8.38 7.30 -23.73
N TRP A 202 -9.28 6.84 -24.59
CA TRP A 202 -10.72 7.02 -24.45
C TRP A 202 -11.28 5.93 -23.53
N VAL A 203 -11.93 6.34 -22.45
CA VAL A 203 -12.59 5.46 -21.49
C VAL A 203 -14.09 5.60 -21.70
N GLN A 204 -14.77 4.50 -22.06
CA GLN A 204 -16.22 4.49 -22.30
C GLN A 204 -17.03 4.76 -21.02
N GLU A 205 -16.53 4.32 -19.88
CA GLU A 205 -17.16 4.54 -18.58
C GLU A 205 -16.12 4.95 -17.53
N PRO A 206 -16.41 5.95 -16.68
CA PRO A 206 -15.50 6.39 -15.64
C PRO A 206 -15.24 5.24 -14.65
N ILE A 207 -13.98 4.79 -14.58
CA ILE A 207 -13.56 3.75 -13.63
C ILE A 207 -13.37 4.41 -12.26
N GLU A 208 -14.33 4.22 -11.35
CA GLU A 208 -14.33 4.85 -10.02
C GLU A 208 -13.03 4.59 -9.22
N SER A 209 -12.47 3.39 -9.32
CA SER A 209 -11.23 3.03 -8.63
C SER A 209 -10.03 3.85 -9.10
N ALA A 210 -9.95 4.14 -10.41
CA ALA A 210 -8.91 4.98 -10.99
C ALA A 210 -9.08 6.45 -10.57
N ILE A 211 -10.32 6.96 -10.58
CA ILE A 211 -10.64 8.33 -10.13
C ILE A 211 -10.28 8.51 -8.65
N LYS A 212 -10.65 7.55 -7.79
CA LYS A 212 -10.27 7.54 -6.37
C LYS A 212 -8.75 7.57 -6.19
N GLN A 213 -8.00 6.79 -6.96
CA GLN A 213 -6.54 6.79 -6.90
C GLN A 213 -5.95 8.14 -7.31
N LEU A 214 -6.42 8.73 -8.41
CA LEU A 214 -5.98 10.04 -8.90
C LEU A 214 -6.22 11.16 -7.87
N LEU A 215 -7.42 11.19 -7.27
CA LEU A 215 -7.74 12.17 -6.22
C LEU A 215 -6.90 11.95 -4.95
N LYS A 216 -6.61 10.69 -4.58
CA LYS A 216 -5.79 10.35 -3.41
C LYS A 216 -4.32 10.80 -3.56
N ILE A 217 -3.78 10.83 -4.77
CA ILE A 217 -2.44 11.37 -5.07
C ILE A 217 -2.46 12.89 -5.33
N GLY A 218 -3.61 13.56 -5.17
CA GLY A 218 -3.75 15.00 -5.28
C GLY A 218 -3.95 15.53 -6.71
N ILE A 219 -4.25 14.66 -7.68
CA ILE A 219 -4.57 15.09 -9.05
C ILE A 219 -6.07 15.40 -9.11
N PRO A 220 -6.46 16.66 -9.38
CA PRO A 220 -7.88 17.02 -9.44
C PRO A 220 -8.54 16.38 -10.67
N VAL A 221 -9.70 15.77 -10.47
CA VAL A 221 -10.57 15.24 -11.54
C VAL A 221 -11.83 16.10 -11.57
N ALA A 222 -12.12 16.74 -12.71
CA ALA A 222 -13.29 17.60 -12.84
C ALA A 222 -14.59 16.81 -12.57
N GLY A 223 -15.48 17.39 -11.76
CA GLY A 223 -16.75 16.77 -11.37
C GLY A 223 -16.66 15.71 -10.27
N CYS A 224 -15.47 15.46 -9.70
CA CYS A 224 -15.28 14.47 -8.65
C CYS A 224 -14.58 15.09 -7.42
N ARG A 225 -15.04 14.73 -6.22
CA ARG A 225 -14.36 15.05 -4.96
C ARG A 225 -14.21 13.82 -4.08
N LEU A 226 -13.15 13.83 -3.26
CA LEU A 226 -12.87 12.78 -2.29
C LEU A 226 -13.26 13.28 -0.90
N ILE A 227 -14.19 12.60 -0.23
CA ILE A 227 -14.57 12.89 1.14
C ILE A 227 -13.88 11.89 2.06
N SER A 228 -13.04 12.37 2.95
CA SER A 228 -12.45 11.56 4.02
C SER A 228 -13.44 11.40 5.17
N ARG A 229 -13.74 10.17 5.55
CA ARG A 229 -14.40 9.84 6.82
C ARG A 229 -13.38 9.16 7.73
N GLU A 230 -13.16 9.76 8.89
CA GLU A 230 -12.34 9.16 9.94
C GLU A 230 -13.17 8.11 10.68
N LEU A 231 -12.76 6.84 10.60
CA LEU A 231 -13.32 5.77 11.40
C LEU A 231 -12.40 5.49 12.58
N THR A 232 -12.82 5.90 13.77
CA THR A 232 -12.17 5.51 15.02
C THR A 232 -12.69 4.13 15.43
N ALA A 233 -12.12 3.06 14.88
CA ALA A 233 -12.47 1.71 15.29
C ALA A 233 -11.66 1.29 16.53
N PRO A 234 -12.30 0.95 17.68
CA PRO A 234 -11.60 0.28 18.76
C PRO A 234 -11.16 -1.11 18.29
N ARG A 235 -9.92 -1.48 18.61
CA ARG A 235 -9.34 -2.78 18.27
C ARG A 235 -10.26 -3.91 18.78
N GLY A 236 -10.86 -4.65 17.85
CA GLY A 236 -11.64 -5.86 18.16
C GLY A 236 -10.78 -6.81 18.99
N ARG A 237 -11.35 -7.31 20.09
CA ARG A 237 -10.73 -8.28 20.99
C ARG A 237 -10.46 -9.61 20.28
#